data_AF-A0A7L1N8Y1-F1
#
_entry.id   AF-A0A7L1N8Y1-F1
#
_cell.length_a   1.000
_cell.length_b   1.000
_cell.length_c   1.000
_cell.angle_alpha   90.00
_cell.angle_beta   90.00
_cell.angle_gamma   90.00
#
_symmetry.space_group_name_H-M   'P 1'
#
loop_
_entity.id
_entity.type
_entity.pdbx_description
1 polymer ?
#
loop_
_entity_poly.entity_id
_entity_poly.type
_entity_poly.pdbx_seq_one_letter_code
_entity_poly.pdbx_strand_id
1 'polypeptide(L)'
;LISTEEYGLEITNNGPITTGAQATVHASLSMKNGSVTSNLYHFNWIYAPLILMQKSEQQLNSVINVTSEFPGTFPVSVWVTHRNCWLCRPIARNATMLHITEFITGNLTIAQIEDSRLITHGSSSSTGAVTRISFSLHDPSHYFMSASFIYKWDFGDGLYQITKEPFVYYNCSTMGNRTVHLKVIAEWEQTGSIMHERETVQKTGDFTTALELLDAVKSINVVGSRETHVMENLSLSLHINGTPPLAICWLIKAECVPLEGDKCHLVEISGSCYNLSQTFQDAGHYCLSVRVENGVTMLQTYHEIKVWPIGIHPAFFVLLCITLVSVTLGLVLYTTFRSNTQQKDLVEVADFDFSPLSDKSLSSHPELSCGQICCRSCFLQSSEEAARETHELLHSFYKPVKTYTI
;
A
#
# COMPACT_ATOMS: atom_id res chain seq x y z
N LEU A 1 13.95 56.03 -9.54
CA LEU A 1 14.07 55.99 -8.06
C LEU A 1 13.52 54.65 -7.60
N ILE A 2 14.43 53.78 -7.17
CA ILE A 2 14.20 52.41 -6.72
C ILE A 2 13.38 52.50 -5.42
N SER A 3 12.12 52.04 -5.44
CA SER A 3 11.31 51.98 -4.21
C SER A 3 11.83 50.82 -3.36
N THR A 4 12.56 51.14 -2.31
CA THR A 4 12.85 50.21 -1.23
C THR A 4 11.51 49.83 -0.58
N GLU A 5 10.98 48.66 -0.92
CA GLU A 5 9.73 48.12 -0.37
C GLU A 5 9.89 47.79 1.11
N GLU A 6 9.69 48.80 1.95
CA GLU A 6 9.68 48.73 3.42
C GLU A 6 8.38 48.09 3.95
N TYR A 7 7.32 48.10 3.14
CA TYR A 7 5.97 47.61 3.44
C TYR A 7 5.52 46.57 2.42
N GLY A 8 4.95 45.46 2.90
CA GLY A 8 4.30 44.43 2.08
C GLY A 8 2.80 44.41 2.36
N LEU A 9 1.96 44.44 1.33
CA LEU A 9 0.51 44.34 1.47
C LEU A 9 0.02 43.04 0.84
N GLU A 10 -0.46 42.12 1.67
CA GLU A 10 -1.05 40.86 1.22
C GLU A 10 -2.58 41.01 1.13
N ILE A 11 -3.17 40.42 0.09
CA ILE A 11 -4.62 40.38 -0.09
C ILE A 11 -5.04 38.94 -0.45
N THR A 12 -6.02 38.42 0.27
CA THR A 12 -6.56 37.07 0.06
C THR A 12 -8.08 37.11 0.02
N ASN A 13 -8.69 36.13 -0.63
CA ASN A 13 -10.14 35.98 -0.72
C ASN A 13 -10.54 34.51 -0.60
N ASN A 14 -11.76 34.25 -0.15
CA ASN A 14 -12.30 32.90 0.05
C ASN A 14 -13.09 32.36 -1.17
N GLY A 15 -12.93 32.96 -2.35
CA GLY A 15 -13.58 32.49 -3.57
C GLY A 15 -13.04 31.13 -4.06
N PRO A 16 -13.73 30.49 -5.02
CA PRO A 16 -14.95 30.95 -5.69
C PRO A 16 -16.20 30.85 -4.81
N ILE A 17 -17.17 31.74 -4.99
CA ILE A 17 -18.47 31.71 -4.27
C ILE A 17 -19.65 31.63 -5.25
N THR A 18 -20.80 31.12 -4.78
CA THR A 18 -22.05 31.16 -5.56
C THR A 18 -22.68 32.56 -5.53
N THR A 19 -23.31 33.00 -6.62
CA THR A 19 -24.09 34.26 -6.66
C THR A 19 -25.08 34.36 -5.49
N GLY A 20 -25.16 35.51 -4.84
CA GLY A 20 -25.94 35.75 -3.62
C GLY A 20 -25.19 35.44 -2.32
N ALA A 21 -24.19 34.54 -2.35
CA ALA A 21 -23.34 34.25 -1.20
C ALA A 21 -22.37 35.39 -0.89
N GLN A 22 -21.85 35.43 0.34
CA GLN A 22 -20.91 36.48 0.75
C GLN A 22 -19.47 35.98 0.63
N ALA A 23 -18.64 36.74 -0.08
CA ALA A 23 -17.20 36.56 -0.10
C ALA A 23 -16.56 37.44 0.97
N THR A 24 -15.53 36.91 1.60
CA THR A 24 -14.67 37.64 2.54
C THR A 24 -13.34 37.86 1.86
N VAL A 25 -12.92 39.12 1.76
CA VAL A 25 -11.58 39.48 1.29
C VAL A 25 -10.82 40.22 2.39
N HIS A 26 -9.62 39.74 2.65
CA HIS A 26 -8.77 40.11 3.76
C HIS A 26 -7.52 40.80 3.21
N ALA A 27 -7.15 41.94 3.79
CA ALA A 27 -5.91 42.64 3.51
C ALA A 27 -5.07 42.72 4.79
N SER A 28 -3.78 42.39 4.68
CA SER A 28 -2.82 42.48 5.79
C SER A 28 -1.58 43.28 5.38
N LEU A 29 -1.24 44.28 6.17
CA LEU A 29 -0.04 45.09 6.00
C LEU A 29 1.08 44.55 6.89
N SER A 30 2.19 44.16 6.26
CA SER A 30 3.42 43.73 6.91
C SER A 30 4.53 44.77 6.75
N MET A 31 5.39 44.89 7.77
CA MET A 31 6.55 45.79 7.78
C MET A 31 7.82 44.94 7.89
N LYS A 32 8.83 45.15 7.03
CA LYS A 32 10.05 44.33 7.04
C LYS A 32 10.93 44.53 8.29
N ASN A 33 10.83 45.67 8.97
CA ASN A 33 11.76 46.05 10.06
C ASN A 33 11.19 45.98 11.49
N GLY A 34 10.00 45.41 11.71
CA GLY A 34 9.47 45.17 13.06
C GLY A 34 9.25 46.41 13.95
N SER A 35 9.55 47.64 13.48
CA SER A 35 9.24 48.85 14.21
C SER A 35 7.74 49.08 14.15
N VAL A 36 7.03 48.73 15.22
CA VAL A 36 5.63 49.08 15.41
C VAL A 36 5.55 50.60 15.60
N THR A 37 5.57 51.35 14.50
CA THR A 37 5.19 52.76 14.57
C THR A 37 3.74 52.82 15.05
N SER A 38 3.41 53.68 16.02
CA SER A 38 2.05 53.94 16.52
C SER A 38 1.12 54.56 15.47
N ASN A 39 1.46 54.44 14.18
CA ASN A 39 0.71 54.97 13.07
C ASN A 39 -0.52 54.08 12.85
N LEU A 40 -1.69 54.72 12.90
CA LEU A 40 -2.93 54.14 12.42
C LEU A 40 -2.92 54.23 10.89
N TYR A 41 -3.15 53.10 10.24
CA TYR A 41 -3.28 53.02 8.78
C TYR A 41 -4.75 53.09 8.38
N HIS A 42 -5.00 53.46 7.12
CA HIS A 42 -6.32 53.42 6.51
C HIS A 42 -6.31 52.60 5.22
N PHE A 43 -7.24 51.64 5.13
CA PHE A 43 -7.42 50.76 3.99
C PHE A 43 -8.55 51.29 3.09
N ASN A 44 -8.15 51.70 1.89
CA ASN A 44 -9.04 52.21 0.86
C ASN A 44 -9.30 51.08 -0.14
N TRP A 45 -10.55 50.68 -0.29
CA TRP A 45 -10.96 49.54 -1.11
C TRP A 45 -11.66 50.00 -2.39
N ILE A 46 -11.38 49.34 -3.51
CA ILE A 46 -12.20 49.35 -4.72
C ILE A 46 -12.71 47.94 -4.94
N TYR A 47 -14.03 47.80 -4.87
CA TYR A 47 -14.75 46.53 -5.02
C TYR A 47 -15.91 46.63 -6.02
N ALA A 48 -16.12 47.76 -6.68
CA ALA A 48 -17.18 47.90 -7.68
C ALA A 48 -16.98 46.91 -8.84
N PRO A 49 -18.04 46.24 -9.33
CA PRO A 49 -19.46 46.45 -9.07
C PRO A 49 -20.06 45.61 -7.92
N LEU A 50 -19.25 45.02 -7.03
CA LEU A 50 -19.74 44.22 -5.91
C LEU A 50 -20.47 45.09 -4.86
N ILE A 51 -21.38 44.46 -4.11
CA ILE A 51 -22.12 45.09 -3.02
C ILE A 51 -21.37 44.85 -1.72
N LEU A 52 -21.02 45.93 -1.01
CA LEU A 52 -20.38 45.84 0.31
C LEU A 52 -21.43 45.53 1.38
N MET A 53 -21.26 44.40 2.08
CA MET A 53 -22.13 43.99 3.19
C MET A 53 -21.59 44.47 4.53
N GLN A 54 -20.28 44.32 4.73
CA GLN A 54 -19.62 44.69 5.97
C GLN A 54 -18.17 45.08 5.71
N LYS A 55 -17.66 46.06 6.47
CA LYS A 55 -16.24 46.39 6.54
C LYS A 55 -15.78 46.35 7.99
N SER A 56 -14.66 45.69 8.25
CA SER A 56 -13.95 45.69 9.52
C SER A 56 -12.51 46.16 9.29
N GLU A 57 -12.00 46.98 10.20
CA GLU A 57 -10.67 47.58 10.06
C GLU A 57 -9.97 47.59 11.41
N GLN A 58 -8.78 46.99 11.43
CA GLN A 58 -7.85 46.93 12.55
C GLN A 58 -6.57 47.69 12.17
N GLN A 59 -5.58 47.75 13.08
CA GLN A 59 -4.37 48.56 12.87
C GLN A 59 -3.59 48.18 11.60
N LEU A 60 -3.42 46.88 11.35
CA LEU A 60 -2.65 46.34 10.20
C LEU A 60 -3.49 45.45 9.27
N ASN A 61 -4.76 45.20 9.63
CA ASN A 61 -5.62 44.29 8.88
C ASN A 61 -6.93 45.00 8.53
N SER A 62 -7.47 44.72 7.35
CA SER A 62 -8.83 45.14 6.98
C SER A 62 -9.53 44.02 6.26
N VAL A 63 -10.81 43.85 6.55
CA VAL A 63 -11.66 42.81 5.98
C VAL A 63 -12.91 43.47 5.40
N ILE A 64 -13.26 43.08 4.18
CA ILE A 64 -14.54 43.42 3.57
C ILE A 64 -15.31 42.15 3.25
N ASN A 65 -16.61 42.16 3.56
CA ASN A 65 -17.56 41.16 3.10
C ASN A 65 -18.34 41.75 1.94
N VAL A 66 -18.31 41.08 0.80
CA VAL A 66 -18.90 41.54 -0.46
C VAL A 66 -19.80 40.47 -1.05
N THR A 67 -20.83 40.86 -1.79
CA THR A 67 -21.73 39.94 -2.50
C THR A 67 -21.98 40.45 -3.93
N SER A 68 -22.48 39.56 -4.79
CA SER A 68 -22.92 39.86 -6.16
C SER A 68 -24.06 38.93 -6.56
N GLU A 69 -25.07 39.50 -7.21
CA GLU A 69 -26.15 38.75 -7.86
C GLU A 69 -25.74 38.23 -9.25
N PHE A 70 -24.64 38.76 -9.80
CA PHE A 70 -24.17 38.40 -11.14
C PHE A 70 -22.90 37.55 -11.06
N PRO A 71 -22.82 36.46 -11.86
CA PRO A 71 -21.59 35.69 -11.98
C PRO A 71 -20.53 36.49 -12.74
N GLY A 72 -19.26 36.22 -12.45
CA GLY A 72 -18.14 36.92 -13.06
C GLY A 72 -16.87 36.85 -12.23
N THR A 73 -15.79 37.35 -12.80
CA THR A 73 -14.53 37.54 -12.08
C THR A 73 -14.34 39.04 -11.85
N PHE A 74 -14.33 39.44 -10.58
CA PHE A 74 -14.33 40.84 -10.18
C PHE A 74 -12.98 41.21 -9.54
N PRO A 75 -12.29 42.24 -10.04
CA PRO A 75 -11.08 42.72 -9.40
C PRO A 75 -11.43 43.47 -8.11
N VAL A 76 -10.82 43.07 -7.01
CA VAL A 76 -10.89 43.77 -5.73
C VAL A 76 -9.51 44.29 -5.40
N SER A 77 -9.37 45.61 -5.28
CA SER A 77 -8.09 46.25 -5.00
C SER A 77 -8.12 47.07 -3.73
N VAL A 78 -6.97 47.19 -3.10
CA VAL A 78 -6.81 47.90 -1.84
C VAL A 78 -5.49 48.67 -1.84
N TRP A 79 -5.53 49.90 -1.34
CA TRP A 79 -4.32 50.66 -1.05
C TRP A 79 -4.36 51.26 0.34
N VAL A 80 -3.18 51.37 0.93
CA VAL A 80 -3.02 51.81 2.31
C VAL A 80 -2.41 53.20 2.36
N THR A 81 -3.00 54.06 3.19
CA THR A 81 -2.49 55.40 3.51
C THR A 81 -2.31 55.56 5.01
N HIS A 82 -1.53 56.55 5.43
CA HIS A 82 -1.53 56.96 6.84
C HIS A 82 -2.85 57.65 7.17
N ARG A 83 -3.46 57.33 8.33
CA ARG A 83 -4.75 57.91 8.75
C ARG A 83 -4.75 59.45 8.77
N ASN A 84 -3.61 60.07 9.07
CA ASN A 84 -3.48 61.53 9.21
C ASN A 84 -3.12 62.27 7.90
N CYS A 85 -3.05 61.59 6.75
CA CYS A 85 -2.66 62.23 5.50
C CYS A 85 -3.37 61.62 4.29
N TRP A 86 -4.54 62.16 3.96
CA TRP A 86 -5.34 61.74 2.81
C TRP A 86 -4.68 62.08 1.45
N LEU A 87 -3.92 63.18 1.39
CA LEU A 87 -3.20 63.60 0.17
C LEU A 87 -1.84 62.91 -0.03
N CYS A 88 -1.43 62.06 0.90
CA CYS A 88 -0.17 61.34 0.79
C CYS A 88 -0.25 60.23 -0.28
N ARG A 89 0.90 59.91 -0.86
CA ARG A 89 1.02 58.76 -1.77
C ARG A 89 0.70 57.45 -1.01
N PRO A 90 0.06 56.47 -1.66
CA PRO A 90 -0.19 55.18 -1.05
C PRO A 90 1.12 54.48 -0.71
N ILE A 91 1.17 53.89 0.49
CA ILE A 91 2.34 53.21 1.05
C ILE A 91 2.51 51.85 0.36
N ALA A 92 1.38 51.16 0.18
CA ALA A 92 1.31 49.88 -0.50
C ALA A 92 -0.05 49.76 -1.22
N ARG A 93 -0.07 48.97 -2.29
CA ARG A 93 -1.25 48.64 -3.08
C ARG A 93 -1.18 47.19 -3.52
N ASN A 94 -2.31 46.51 -3.51
CA ASN A 94 -2.42 45.16 -4.03
C ASN A 94 -3.85 44.91 -4.55
N ALA A 95 -4.04 43.86 -5.33
CA ALA A 95 -5.33 43.47 -5.86
C ALA A 95 -5.45 41.94 -5.94
N THR A 96 -6.68 41.45 -5.79
CA THR A 96 -7.04 40.05 -5.98
C THR A 96 -8.20 39.94 -6.96
N MET A 97 -8.33 38.79 -7.62
CA MET A 97 -9.50 38.46 -8.43
C MET A 97 -10.45 37.60 -7.60
N LEU A 98 -11.70 38.04 -7.43
CA LEU A 98 -12.76 37.27 -6.78
C LEU A 98 -13.61 36.61 -7.86
N HIS A 99 -13.71 35.28 -7.83
CA HIS A 99 -14.54 34.52 -8.75
C HIS A 99 -15.92 34.24 -8.14
N ILE A 100 -16.97 34.59 -8.87
CA ILE A 100 -18.36 34.37 -8.49
C ILE A 100 -19.03 33.57 -9.60
N THR A 101 -19.64 32.44 -9.24
CA THR A 101 -20.27 31.50 -10.17
C THR A 101 -21.76 31.38 -9.88
N GLU A 102 -22.57 31.10 -10.89
CA GLU A 102 -23.99 30.79 -10.69
C GLU A 102 -24.22 29.39 -10.10
N PHE A 103 -23.19 28.54 -10.14
CA PHE A 103 -23.22 27.15 -9.72
C PHE A 103 -22.75 26.95 -8.27
N ILE A 104 -23.13 25.82 -7.67
CA ILE A 104 -22.63 25.37 -6.37
C ILE A 104 -21.12 25.12 -6.48
N THR A 105 -20.37 25.59 -5.49
CA THR A 105 -18.92 25.39 -5.38
C THR A 105 -18.58 24.27 -4.39
N GLY A 106 -17.57 23.47 -4.71
CA GLY A 106 -17.15 22.36 -3.86
C GLY A 106 -16.09 21.49 -4.53
N ASN A 107 -15.73 20.38 -3.90
CA ASN A 107 -14.80 19.40 -4.45
C ASN A 107 -15.31 17.97 -4.26
N LEU A 108 -14.81 17.07 -5.12
CA LEU A 108 -14.98 15.63 -4.98
C LEU A 108 -13.71 15.05 -4.37
N THR A 109 -13.89 14.07 -3.48
CA THR A 109 -12.82 13.35 -2.80
C THR A 109 -13.09 11.86 -2.88
N ILE A 110 -12.04 11.08 -3.06
CA ILE A 110 -12.09 9.62 -3.15
C ILE A 110 -11.26 9.06 -2.00
N ALA A 111 -11.82 8.12 -1.26
CA ALA A 111 -11.12 7.44 -0.17
C ALA A 111 -11.45 5.96 -0.18
N GLN A 112 -10.44 5.13 0.02
CA GLN A 112 -10.60 3.68 0.09
C GLN A 112 -10.75 3.25 1.55
N ILE A 113 -11.68 2.33 1.81
CA ILE A 113 -11.83 1.70 3.12
C ILE A 113 -11.07 0.37 3.07
N GLU A 114 -9.92 0.32 3.72
CA GLU A 114 -9.11 -0.88 3.87
C GLU A 114 -8.92 -1.16 5.36
N ASP A 115 -9.30 -2.37 5.80
CA ASP A 115 -9.15 -2.84 7.18
C ASP A 115 -9.60 -1.83 8.27
N SER A 116 -10.78 -1.23 8.09
CA SER A 116 -11.39 -0.23 8.99
C SER A 116 -10.72 1.16 9.02
N ARG A 117 -9.70 1.41 8.19
CA ARG A 117 -9.03 2.71 8.05
C ARG A 117 -9.40 3.36 6.72
N LEU A 118 -9.70 4.66 6.76
CA LEU A 118 -9.89 5.50 5.58
C LEU A 118 -8.52 5.95 5.09
N ILE A 119 -8.10 5.44 3.93
CA ILE A 119 -6.89 5.89 3.26
C ILE A 119 -7.31 6.82 2.11
N THR A 120 -6.93 8.09 2.21
CA THR A 120 -7.14 9.07 1.15
C THR A 120 -6.06 8.85 0.09
N HIS A 121 -6.39 8.09 -0.94
CA HIS A 121 -5.62 8.07 -2.18
C HIS A 121 -6.06 9.25 -3.06
N GLY A 122 -5.23 9.63 -4.03
CA GLY A 122 -5.61 10.60 -5.07
C GLY A 122 -6.69 10.04 -6.01
N SER A 123 -6.39 9.94 -7.31
CA SER A 123 -7.29 9.34 -8.29
C SER A 123 -7.30 7.80 -8.28
N SER A 124 -6.27 7.17 -7.72
CA SER A 124 -6.05 5.71 -7.79
C SER A 124 -6.74 4.96 -6.64
N SER A 125 -7.42 3.85 -6.94
CA SER A 125 -8.07 2.97 -5.95
C SER A 125 -7.97 1.50 -6.33
N SER A 126 -8.00 0.60 -5.33
CA SER A 126 -7.97 -0.85 -5.52
C SER A 126 -9.29 -1.40 -6.04
N THR A 127 -9.21 -2.29 -7.02
CA THR A 127 -10.32 -3.17 -7.40
C THR A 127 -10.62 -4.14 -6.25
N GLY A 128 -11.89 -4.30 -5.88
CA GLY A 128 -12.35 -5.21 -4.81
C GLY A 128 -12.41 -4.62 -3.38
N ALA A 129 -11.93 -3.40 -3.16
CA ALA A 129 -12.11 -2.67 -1.90
C ALA A 129 -13.27 -1.66 -2.01
N VAL A 130 -14.00 -1.43 -0.91
CA VAL A 130 -15.11 -0.46 -0.91
C VAL A 130 -14.53 0.95 -1.04
N THR A 131 -14.78 1.58 -2.18
CA THR A 131 -14.36 2.96 -2.43
C THR A 131 -15.48 3.90 -2.00
N ARG A 132 -15.15 4.88 -1.15
CA ARG A 132 -16.07 5.95 -0.75
C ARG A 132 -15.75 7.20 -1.56
N ILE A 133 -16.75 7.70 -2.26
CA ILE A 133 -16.67 8.98 -2.99
C ILE A 133 -17.52 9.99 -2.24
N SER A 134 -16.96 11.15 -1.92
CA SER A 134 -17.62 12.20 -1.14
C SER A 134 -17.48 13.58 -1.76
N PHE A 135 -18.55 14.36 -1.69
CA PHE A 135 -18.60 15.76 -2.04
C PHE A 135 -18.41 16.63 -0.79
N SER A 136 -17.51 17.62 -0.87
CA SER A 136 -17.40 18.68 0.13
C SER A 136 -17.89 20.00 -0.46
N LEU A 137 -18.93 20.56 0.15
CA LEU A 137 -19.46 21.88 -0.19
C LEU A 137 -18.46 22.97 0.25
N HIS A 138 -18.18 23.91 -0.64
CA HIS A 138 -17.45 25.14 -0.30
C HIS A 138 -18.44 26.28 -0.11
N ASP A 139 -18.83 26.54 1.13
CA ASP A 139 -19.80 27.59 1.52
C ASP A 139 -19.35 28.35 2.77
N PRO A 140 -18.37 29.26 2.64
CA PRO A 140 -17.80 29.98 3.78
C PRO A 140 -18.78 30.95 4.44
N SER A 141 -19.82 31.41 3.74
CA SER A 141 -20.83 32.33 4.28
C SER A 141 -22.06 31.63 4.84
N HIS A 142 -22.10 30.30 4.83
CA HIS A 142 -23.28 29.50 5.21
C HIS A 142 -24.55 29.88 4.40
N TYR A 143 -24.36 30.24 3.13
CA TYR A 143 -25.44 30.62 2.22
C TYR A 143 -26.47 29.48 2.03
N PHE A 144 -26.03 28.23 2.07
CA PHE A 144 -26.88 27.05 1.88
C PHE A 144 -27.36 26.43 3.21
N MET A 145 -27.30 27.15 4.33
CA MET A 145 -27.61 26.60 5.65
C MET A 145 -29.04 26.02 5.76
N SER A 146 -30.02 26.62 5.08
CA SER A 146 -31.42 26.15 5.05
C SER A 146 -31.75 25.25 3.86
N ALA A 147 -30.76 24.97 3.00
CA ALA A 147 -30.99 24.22 1.77
C ALA A 147 -31.03 22.70 2.01
N SER A 148 -31.94 22.05 1.29
CA SER A 148 -31.96 20.60 1.14
C SER A 148 -31.16 20.21 -0.10
N PHE A 149 -30.30 19.21 0.04
CA PHE A 149 -29.43 18.76 -1.04
C PHE A 149 -29.92 17.44 -1.67
N ILE A 150 -29.71 17.32 -2.97
CA ILE A 150 -29.89 16.09 -3.76
C ILE A 150 -28.63 15.87 -4.59
N TYR A 151 -28.06 14.68 -4.48
CA TYR A 151 -26.85 14.28 -5.18
C TYR A 151 -27.18 13.21 -6.21
N LYS A 152 -26.95 13.50 -7.49
CA LYS A 152 -27.14 12.56 -8.60
C LYS A 152 -25.77 12.12 -9.11
N TRP A 153 -25.42 10.88 -8.82
CA TRP A 153 -24.15 10.25 -9.20
C TRP A 153 -24.32 9.45 -10.49
N ASP A 154 -23.36 9.58 -11.40
CA ASP A 154 -23.22 8.81 -12.63
C ASP A 154 -21.77 8.30 -12.70
N PHE A 155 -21.61 6.97 -12.82
CA PHE A 155 -20.31 6.30 -12.83
C PHE A 155 -19.85 5.88 -14.23
N GLY A 156 -20.53 6.36 -15.29
CA GLY A 156 -20.24 6.07 -16.68
C GLY A 156 -20.78 4.73 -17.20
N ASP A 157 -21.63 4.06 -16.42
CA ASP A 157 -22.31 2.80 -16.78
C ASP A 157 -23.73 3.03 -17.37
N GLY A 158 -24.14 4.30 -17.49
CA GLY A 158 -25.45 4.68 -18.01
C GLY A 158 -26.58 4.65 -16.97
N LEU A 159 -26.26 4.37 -15.70
CA LEU A 159 -27.20 4.39 -14.58
C LEU A 159 -26.89 5.55 -13.63
N TYR A 160 -27.95 6.10 -13.03
CA TYR A 160 -27.84 7.18 -12.07
C TYR A 160 -28.23 6.71 -10.66
N GLN A 161 -27.43 7.08 -9.66
CA GLN A 161 -27.79 6.90 -8.26
C GLN A 161 -28.11 8.24 -7.61
N ILE A 162 -29.27 8.31 -6.95
CA ILE A 162 -29.71 9.52 -6.26
C ILE A 162 -29.64 9.30 -4.75
N THR A 163 -28.97 10.22 -4.06
CA THR A 163 -28.74 10.20 -2.61
C THR A 163 -29.07 11.54 -1.96
N LYS A 164 -29.34 11.53 -0.65
CA LYS A 164 -29.51 12.75 0.17
C LYS A 164 -28.24 13.08 0.95
N GLU A 165 -27.39 12.09 1.15
CA GLU A 165 -26.08 12.19 1.74
C GLU A 165 -25.04 12.63 0.69
N PRO A 166 -24.03 13.42 1.06
CA PRO A 166 -23.00 13.92 0.13
C PRO A 166 -21.96 12.85 -0.21
N PHE A 167 -22.26 11.56 -0.04
CA PHE A 167 -21.30 10.48 -0.29
C PHE A 167 -21.98 9.20 -0.74
N VAL A 168 -21.20 8.35 -1.40
CA VAL A 168 -21.63 7.07 -1.93
C VAL A 168 -20.53 6.02 -1.76
N TYR A 169 -20.95 4.78 -1.52
CA TYR A 169 -20.06 3.62 -1.55
C TYR A 169 -20.16 2.95 -2.91
N TYR A 170 -19.03 2.91 -3.59
CA TYR A 170 -18.86 2.32 -4.92
C TYR A 170 -18.01 1.06 -4.79
N ASN A 171 -18.60 -0.09 -5.10
CA ASN A 171 -17.87 -1.35 -5.21
C ASN A 171 -17.76 -1.71 -6.69
N CYS A 172 -16.55 -1.63 -7.24
CA CYS A 172 -16.31 -1.93 -8.64
C CYS A 172 -15.39 -3.15 -8.78
N SER A 173 -15.86 -4.10 -9.57
CA SER A 173 -15.15 -5.35 -9.87
C SER A 173 -14.33 -5.28 -11.16
N THR A 174 -14.43 -4.17 -11.92
CA THR A 174 -13.85 -4.04 -13.26
C THR A 174 -12.78 -2.97 -13.30
N MET A 175 -11.61 -3.34 -13.79
CA MET A 175 -10.44 -2.48 -13.91
C MET A 175 -10.66 -1.38 -14.96
N GLY A 176 -9.99 -0.25 -14.77
CA GLY A 176 -9.88 0.81 -15.78
C GLY A 176 -10.17 2.21 -15.25
N ASN A 177 -9.97 3.18 -16.13
CA ASN A 177 -10.21 4.58 -15.84
C ASN A 177 -11.68 4.90 -16.07
N ARG A 178 -12.39 5.27 -15.01
CA ARG A 178 -13.78 5.72 -15.05
C ARG A 178 -13.84 7.19 -14.69
N THR A 179 -14.80 7.90 -15.26
CA THR A 179 -15.10 9.28 -14.85
C THR A 179 -16.39 9.26 -14.07
N VAL A 180 -16.35 9.76 -12.85
CA VAL A 180 -17.54 9.92 -12.00
C VAL A 180 -18.06 11.33 -12.21
N HIS A 181 -19.33 11.44 -12.60
CA HIS A 181 -20.05 12.69 -12.72
C HIS A 181 -21.02 12.83 -11.55
N LEU A 182 -21.00 13.97 -10.89
CA LEU A 182 -21.92 14.33 -9.82
C LEU A 182 -22.66 15.60 -10.20
N LYS A 183 -23.99 15.54 -10.20
CA LYS A 183 -24.86 16.71 -10.21
C LYS A 183 -25.45 16.96 -8.83
N VAL A 184 -25.10 18.08 -8.24
CA VAL A 184 -25.61 18.56 -6.95
C VAL A 184 -26.74 19.54 -7.20
N ILE A 185 -27.82 19.40 -6.45
CA ILE A 185 -28.98 20.29 -6.48
C ILE A 185 -29.26 20.72 -5.04
N ALA A 186 -29.25 22.03 -4.79
CA ALA A 186 -29.63 22.63 -3.52
C ALA A 186 -30.96 23.38 -3.70
N GLU A 187 -31.91 23.13 -2.81
CA GLU A 187 -33.26 23.69 -2.87
C GLU A 187 -33.68 24.22 -1.49
N TRP A 188 -34.21 25.45 -1.45
CA TRP A 188 -34.74 26.08 -0.24
C TRP A 188 -35.90 27.04 -0.54
N GLU A 189 -36.69 27.37 0.48
CA GLU A 189 -37.74 28.38 0.38
C GLU A 189 -37.19 29.77 0.74
N GLN A 190 -37.50 30.77 -0.08
CA GLN A 190 -37.23 32.18 0.17
C GLN A 190 -38.55 32.97 0.13
N THR A 191 -38.67 34.00 0.97
CA THR A 191 -39.84 34.89 0.94
C THR A 191 -39.75 35.79 -0.30
N GLY A 192 -40.70 35.65 -1.22
CA GLY A 192 -40.75 36.45 -2.44
C GLY A 192 -41.01 37.94 -2.17
N SER A 193 -40.52 38.80 -3.07
CA SER A 193 -40.60 40.26 -2.93
C SER A 193 -41.99 40.85 -3.21
N ILE A 194 -42.90 40.09 -3.85
CA ILE A 194 -44.24 40.54 -4.22
C ILE A 194 -45.22 39.46 -3.72
N MET A 195 -46.13 39.84 -2.80
CA MET A 195 -47.22 39.02 -2.22
C MET A 195 -46.92 38.05 -1.06
N HIS A 196 -45.73 38.08 -0.42
CA HIS A 196 -45.39 37.13 0.68
C HIS A 196 -45.57 35.65 0.27
N GLU A 197 -45.51 35.35 -1.03
CA GLU A 197 -45.55 33.98 -1.53
C GLU A 197 -44.18 33.34 -1.33
N ARG A 198 -44.17 32.05 -0.97
CA ARG A 198 -42.92 31.30 -0.79
C ARG A 198 -42.40 30.89 -2.16
N GLU A 199 -41.23 31.40 -2.52
CA GLU A 199 -40.54 31.03 -3.75
C GLU A 199 -39.52 29.94 -3.44
N THR A 200 -39.56 28.84 -4.18
CA THR A 200 -38.55 27.78 -4.10
C THR A 200 -37.37 28.17 -4.97
N VAL A 201 -36.23 28.43 -4.34
CA VAL A 201 -34.98 28.74 -5.03
C VAL A 201 -34.18 27.47 -5.20
N GLN A 202 -33.59 27.31 -6.37
CA GLN A 202 -32.75 26.17 -6.70
C GLN A 202 -31.40 26.62 -7.25
N LYS A 203 -30.32 26.00 -6.77
CA LYS A 203 -28.97 26.10 -7.32
C LYS A 203 -28.45 24.72 -7.67
N THR A 204 -27.60 24.65 -8.69
CA THR A 204 -27.03 23.39 -9.16
C THR A 204 -25.53 23.49 -9.30
N GLY A 205 -24.82 22.37 -9.21
CA GLY A 205 -23.40 22.28 -9.55
C GLY A 205 -23.08 20.93 -10.17
N ASP A 206 -22.21 20.92 -11.16
CA ASP A 206 -21.76 19.71 -11.85
C ASP A 206 -20.27 19.51 -11.59
N PHE A 207 -19.90 18.30 -11.14
CA PHE A 207 -18.56 17.95 -10.72
C PHE A 207 -18.12 16.66 -11.39
N THR A 208 -16.84 16.58 -11.72
CA THR A 208 -16.23 15.38 -12.31
C THR A 208 -14.95 15.02 -11.58
N THR A 209 -14.72 13.72 -11.43
CA THR A 209 -13.44 13.20 -10.95
C THR A 209 -13.08 11.91 -11.68
N ALA A 210 -11.80 11.72 -11.96
CA ALA A 210 -11.29 10.46 -12.48
C ALA A 210 -11.14 9.45 -11.34
N LEU A 211 -11.61 8.24 -11.58
CA LEU A 211 -11.44 7.07 -10.72
C LEU A 211 -10.62 6.04 -11.50
N GLU A 212 -9.38 5.82 -11.07
CA GLU A 212 -8.45 4.87 -11.66
C GLU A 212 -8.46 3.60 -10.82
N LEU A 213 -9.18 2.57 -11.29
CA LEU A 213 -9.25 1.28 -10.62
C LEU A 213 -8.08 0.41 -11.08
N LEU A 214 -7.11 0.23 -10.20
CA LEU A 214 -5.98 -0.67 -10.40
C LEU A 214 -6.28 -2.03 -9.76
N ASP A 215 -5.84 -3.11 -10.38
CA ASP A 215 -5.84 -4.43 -9.73
C ASP A 215 -4.69 -4.48 -8.72
N ALA A 216 -5.01 -4.94 -7.51
CA ALA A 216 -4.04 -5.17 -6.46
C ALA A 216 -2.95 -6.15 -6.93
N VAL A 217 -1.73 -6.00 -6.41
CA VAL A 217 -0.69 -7.02 -6.57
C VAL A 217 -1.13 -8.29 -5.83
N LYS A 218 -1.55 -9.31 -6.59
CA LYS A 218 -2.08 -10.57 -6.06
C LYS A 218 -0.98 -11.56 -5.71
N SER A 219 0.07 -11.64 -6.52
CA SER A 219 1.18 -12.56 -6.28
C SER A 219 2.47 -12.14 -6.99
N ILE A 220 3.60 -12.56 -6.41
CA ILE A 220 4.94 -12.45 -6.99
C ILE A 220 5.48 -13.87 -7.16
N ASN A 221 5.66 -14.29 -8.41
CA ASN A 221 6.18 -15.62 -8.74
C ASN A 221 7.62 -15.48 -9.25
N VAL A 222 8.55 -16.17 -8.60
CA VAL A 222 9.95 -16.21 -9.04
C VAL A 222 10.20 -17.46 -9.86
N VAL A 223 10.53 -17.27 -11.13
CA VAL A 223 10.80 -18.34 -12.11
C VAL A 223 12.30 -18.42 -12.37
N GLY A 224 12.88 -19.61 -12.19
CA GLY A 224 14.31 -19.86 -12.41
C GLY A 224 14.89 -20.87 -11.44
N SER A 225 16.10 -21.35 -11.71
CA SER A 225 16.87 -22.13 -10.74
C SER A 225 17.26 -21.23 -9.56
N ARG A 226 17.12 -21.72 -8.34
CA ARG A 226 17.58 -21.03 -7.11
C ARG A 226 18.91 -21.58 -6.60
N GLU A 227 19.55 -22.42 -7.41
CA GLU A 227 20.85 -23.00 -7.13
C GLU A 227 21.83 -22.62 -8.25
N THR A 228 23.03 -22.20 -7.87
CA THR A 228 24.10 -21.82 -8.79
C THR A 228 25.46 -22.12 -8.17
N HIS A 229 26.52 -22.09 -8.97
CA HIS A 229 27.89 -22.17 -8.48
C HIS A 229 28.51 -20.79 -8.27
N VAL A 230 29.56 -20.73 -7.46
CA VAL A 230 30.40 -19.52 -7.32
C VAL A 230 30.87 -19.06 -8.71
N MET A 231 30.93 -17.75 -8.94
CA MET A 231 31.30 -17.12 -10.23
C MET A 231 30.41 -17.46 -11.43
N GLU A 232 29.28 -18.14 -11.23
CA GLU A 232 28.26 -18.34 -12.24
C GLU A 232 27.18 -17.25 -12.13
N ASN A 233 26.55 -16.91 -13.26
CA ASN A 233 25.48 -15.91 -13.31
C ASN A 233 24.13 -16.56 -13.04
N LEU A 234 23.49 -16.19 -11.94
CA LEU A 234 22.14 -16.58 -11.61
C LEU A 234 21.13 -15.66 -12.29
N SER A 235 20.32 -16.20 -13.21
CA SER A 235 19.20 -15.48 -13.82
C SER A 235 17.85 -15.92 -13.24
N LEU A 236 17.11 -14.98 -12.66
CA LEU A 236 15.75 -15.17 -12.14
C LEU A 236 14.78 -14.25 -12.87
N SER A 237 13.59 -14.74 -13.19
CA SER A 237 12.51 -13.95 -13.78
C SER A 237 11.38 -13.78 -12.76
N LEU A 238 11.09 -12.54 -12.38
CA LEU A 238 9.97 -12.17 -11.53
C LEU A 238 8.73 -12.01 -12.42
N HIS A 239 7.68 -12.78 -12.16
CA HIS A 239 6.36 -12.67 -12.77
C HIS A 239 5.38 -12.13 -11.74
N ILE A 240 4.88 -10.92 -11.97
CA ILE A 240 3.98 -10.21 -11.06
C ILE A 240 2.56 -10.26 -11.61
N ASN A 241 1.62 -10.64 -10.76
CA ASN A 241 0.19 -10.55 -11.06
C ASN A 241 -0.37 -9.27 -10.44
N GLY A 242 -0.35 -8.17 -11.20
CA GLY A 242 -0.80 -6.84 -10.77
C GLY A 242 -0.83 -5.87 -11.96
N THR A 243 -1.41 -4.68 -11.75
CA THR A 243 -1.52 -3.67 -12.82
C THR A 243 -0.28 -2.77 -12.85
N PRO A 244 0.37 -2.51 -14.00
CA PRO A 244 1.41 -1.50 -14.08
C PRO A 244 0.88 -0.06 -13.89
N PRO A 245 1.70 0.91 -13.45
CA PRO A 245 3.14 0.82 -13.21
C PRO A 245 3.50 0.15 -11.88
N LEU A 246 4.41 -0.83 -11.93
CA LEU A 246 4.88 -1.55 -10.74
C LEU A 246 6.25 -1.03 -10.31
N ALA A 247 6.40 -0.70 -9.04
CA ALA A 247 7.70 -0.40 -8.43
C ALA A 247 8.22 -1.66 -7.72
N ILE A 248 9.34 -2.19 -8.22
CA ILE A 248 9.99 -3.39 -7.72
C ILE A 248 11.25 -2.98 -6.95
N CYS A 249 11.33 -3.38 -5.70
CA CYS A 249 12.44 -3.15 -4.79
C CYS A 249 13.00 -4.52 -4.39
N TRP A 250 14.23 -4.84 -4.80
CA TRP A 250 14.83 -6.15 -4.49
C TRP A 250 16.21 -6.03 -3.85
N LEU A 251 16.58 -7.02 -3.05
CA LEU A 251 17.85 -7.11 -2.34
C LEU A 251 18.26 -8.58 -2.13
N ILE A 252 19.53 -8.89 -2.31
CA ILE A 252 20.09 -10.22 -2.01
C ILE A 252 21.10 -10.09 -0.88
N LYS A 253 20.92 -10.85 0.20
CA LYS A 253 21.80 -10.90 1.38
C LYS A 253 21.89 -12.31 1.97
N ALA A 254 22.78 -12.55 2.93
CA ALA A 254 22.88 -13.84 3.62
C ALA A 254 21.62 -14.19 4.44
N GLU A 255 20.89 -13.17 4.93
CA GLU A 255 19.67 -13.32 5.71
C GLU A 255 18.48 -12.67 4.99
N CYS A 256 17.28 -13.22 5.18
CA CYS A 256 16.04 -12.62 4.67
C CYS A 256 15.68 -11.41 5.53
N VAL A 257 15.78 -10.22 4.95
CA VAL A 257 15.51 -8.96 5.66
C VAL A 257 14.31 -8.25 5.06
N PRO A 258 13.40 -7.69 5.88
CA PRO A 258 12.31 -6.90 5.36
C PRO A 258 12.85 -5.63 4.69
N LEU A 259 12.31 -5.31 3.51
CA LEU A 259 12.72 -4.12 2.77
C LEU A 259 11.87 -2.93 3.23
N GLU A 260 12.43 -2.09 4.10
CA GLU A 260 11.88 -0.79 4.49
C GLU A 260 12.81 0.34 3.97
N GLY A 261 12.29 1.27 3.16
CA GLY A 261 13.03 2.41 2.59
C GLY A 261 13.96 2.11 1.38
N ASP A 262 14.89 3.04 1.08
CA ASP A 262 15.80 3.07 -0.09
C ASP A 262 17.00 2.09 -0.02
N LYS A 263 16.91 1.02 0.78
CA LYS A 263 18.02 0.05 0.96
C LYS A 263 18.03 -1.07 -0.08
N CYS A 264 17.29 -0.92 -1.18
CA CYS A 264 17.13 -1.94 -2.22
C CYS A 264 17.38 -1.35 -3.60
N HIS A 265 17.51 -2.24 -4.58
CA HIS A 265 17.53 -1.85 -5.98
C HIS A 265 16.09 -1.62 -6.46
N LEU A 266 15.71 -0.35 -6.61
CA LEU A 266 14.38 0.07 -7.06
C LEU A 266 14.31 0.16 -8.58
N VAL A 267 13.26 -0.43 -9.18
CA VAL A 267 12.99 -0.42 -10.62
C VAL A 267 11.50 -0.21 -10.86
N GLU A 268 11.16 0.74 -11.72
CA GLU A 268 9.80 0.92 -12.21
C GLU A 268 9.61 0.17 -13.53
N ILE A 269 8.57 -0.66 -13.62
CA ILE A 269 8.24 -1.41 -14.84
C ILE A 269 6.82 -1.12 -15.32
N SER A 270 6.67 -1.04 -16.64
CA SER A 270 5.37 -0.92 -17.33
C SER A 270 4.76 -2.27 -17.74
N GLY A 271 5.48 -3.37 -17.52
CA GLY A 271 5.02 -4.75 -17.77
C GLY A 271 4.80 -5.53 -16.49
N SER A 272 4.56 -6.84 -16.63
CA SER A 272 4.35 -7.78 -15.51
C SER A 272 5.55 -8.68 -15.22
N CYS A 273 6.64 -8.54 -15.99
CA CYS A 273 7.83 -9.38 -15.86
C CYS A 273 9.09 -8.54 -15.69
N TYR A 274 9.99 -8.98 -14.81
CA TYR A 274 11.32 -8.38 -14.62
C TYR A 274 12.38 -9.46 -14.50
N ASN A 275 13.49 -9.32 -15.24
CA ASN A 275 14.61 -10.25 -15.18
C ASN A 275 15.72 -9.70 -14.30
N LEU A 276 16.12 -10.51 -13.32
CA LEU A 276 17.18 -10.26 -12.37
C LEU A 276 18.36 -11.17 -12.70
N SER A 277 19.57 -10.61 -12.77
CA SER A 277 20.81 -11.36 -12.96
C SER A 277 21.85 -10.96 -11.91
N GLN A 278 22.40 -11.94 -11.18
CA GLN A 278 23.37 -11.72 -10.12
C GLN A 278 24.46 -12.79 -10.13
N THR A 279 25.72 -12.37 -9.91
CA THR A 279 26.86 -13.28 -9.71
C THR A 279 27.28 -13.29 -8.24
N PHE A 280 27.70 -14.45 -7.73
CA PHE A 280 28.14 -14.64 -6.35
C PHE A 280 29.64 -14.93 -6.27
N GLN A 281 30.33 -14.30 -5.33
CA GLN A 281 31.77 -14.49 -5.11
C GLN A 281 32.06 -15.58 -4.08
N ASP A 282 31.19 -15.74 -3.09
CA ASP A 282 31.35 -16.70 -2.01
C ASP A 282 30.26 -17.78 -2.08
N ALA A 283 30.60 -19.00 -1.65
CA ALA A 283 29.64 -20.07 -1.48
C ALA A 283 28.85 -19.87 -0.18
N GLY A 284 27.56 -20.18 -0.19
CA GLY A 284 26.72 -19.99 0.98
C GLY A 284 25.23 -19.99 0.67
N HIS A 285 24.47 -19.70 1.71
CA HIS A 285 23.03 -19.47 1.63
C HIS A 285 22.78 -17.97 1.55
N TYR A 286 22.02 -17.58 0.54
CA TYR A 286 21.57 -16.21 0.32
C TYR A 286 20.05 -16.19 0.29
N CYS A 287 19.47 -15.03 0.51
CA CYS A 287 18.05 -14.79 0.44
C CYS A 287 17.78 -13.58 -0.44
N LEU A 288 16.94 -13.79 -1.45
CA LEU A 288 16.36 -12.75 -2.28
C LEU A 288 15.09 -12.24 -1.58
N SER A 289 15.12 -10.98 -1.19
CA SER A 289 13.96 -10.24 -0.71
C SER A 289 13.41 -9.41 -1.85
N VAL A 290 12.13 -9.54 -2.17
CA VAL A 290 11.45 -8.80 -3.25
C VAL A 290 10.22 -8.12 -2.68
N ARG A 291 10.14 -6.80 -2.82
CA ARG A 291 8.98 -5.97 -2.51
C ARG A 291 8.43 -5.40 -3.82
N VAL A 292 7.14 -5.56 -4.06
CA VAL A 292 6.46 -4.96 -5.21
C VAL A 292 5.30 -4.12 -4.71
N GLU A 293 5.21 -2.90 -5.22
CA GLU A 293 4.15 -1.95 -4.89
C GLU A 293 3.51 -1.38 -6.17
N ASN A 294 2.21 -1.12 -6.11
CA ASN A 294 1.41 -0.59 -7.22
C ASN A 294 0.43 0.49 -6.74
N GLY A 295 0.93 1.58 -6.11
CA GLY A 295 0.14 2.74 -5.65
C GLY A 295 -1.04 2.47 -4.69
N VAL A 296 -1.33 1.20 -4.44
CA VAL A 296 -2.57 0.66 -3.87
C VAL A 296 -2.19 -0.45 -2.88
N THR A 297 -1.52 -1.51 -3.35
CA THR A 297 -1.03 -2.57 -2.46
C THR A 297 0.48 -2.71 -2.52
N MET A 298 1.04 -3.23 -1.42
CA MET A 298 2.44 -3.63 -1.30
C MET A 298 2.50 -5.09 -0.88
N LEU A 299 3.25 -5.90 -1.63
CA LEU A 299 3.48 -7.31 -1.34
C LEU A 299 4.99 -7.57 -1.26
N GLN A 300 5.39 -8.40 -0.29
CA GLN A 300 6.78 -8.77 -0.10
C GLN A 300 6.94 -10.28 0.01
N THR A 301 7.89 -10.84 -0.74
CA THR A 301 8.23 -12.26 -0.72
C THR A 301 9.73 -12.48 -0.52
N TYR A 302 10.07 -13.66 0.01
CA TYR A 302 11.44 -14.07 0.29
C TYR A 302 11.72 -15.41 -0.36
N HIS A 303 12.87 -15.53 -1.01
CA HIS A 303 13.30 -16.75 -1.67
C HIS A 303 14.75 -17.07 -1.34
N GLU A 304 14.98 -18.26 -0.79
CA GLU A 304 16.33 -18.76 -0.54
C GLU A 304 17.04 -19.12 -1.85
N ILE A 305 18.33 -18.79 -1.92
CA ILE A 305 19.26 -19.04 -3.02
C ILE A 305 20.46 -19.78 -2.43
N LYS A 306 20.81 -20.92 -3.02
CA LYS A 306 21.95 -21.72 -2.59
C LYS A 306 23.10 -21.62 -3.59
N VAL A 307 24.26 -21.20 -3.11
CA VAL A 307 25.46 -21.05 -3.94
C VAL A 307 26.47 -22.13 -3.55
N TRP A 308 26.72 -23.05 -4.47
CA TRP A 308 27.63 -24.16 -4.28
C TRP A 308 29.09 -23.75 -4.58
N PRO A 309 30.07 -24.18 -3.77
CA PRO A 309 31.47 -23.93 -4.07
C PRO A 309 31.87 -24.64 -5.36
N ILE A 310 32.80 -24.03 -6.11
CA ILE A 310 33.43 -24.69 -7.24
C ILE A 310 34.46 -25.68 -6.67
N GLY A 311 34.15 -26.98 -6.66
CA GLY A 311 35.06 -28.01 -6.19
C GLY A 311 34.53 -29.44 -6.33
N ILE A 312 35.44 -30.39 -6.54
CA ILE A 312 35.13 -31.82 -6.57
C ILE A 312 34.67 -32.23 -5.16
N HIS A 313 33.45 -32.78 -5.05
CA HIS A 313 32.90 -33.25 -3.79
C HIS A 313 33.90 -34.22 -3.11
N PRO A 314 34.26 -34.06 -1.83
CA PRO A 314 35.25 -34.91 -1.15
C PRO A 314 34.95 -36.41 -1.23
N ALA A 315 33.67 -36.76 -1.42
CA ALA A 315 33.19 -38.12 -1.61
C ALA A 315 33.83 -38.84 -2.81
N PHE A 316 34.15 -38.14 -3.90
CA PHE A 316 34.80 -38.76 -5.06
C PHE A 316 36.23 -39.24 -4.75
N PHE A 317 36.97 -38.47 -3.95
CA PHE A 317 38.29 -38.87 -3.48
C PHE A 317 38.21 -40.05 -2.51
N VAL A 318 37.24 -40.04 -1.59
CA VAL A 318 37.02 -41.15 -0.66
C VAL A 318 36.66 -42.44 -1.42
N LEU A 319 35.81 -42.36 -2.44
CA LEU A 319 35.43 -43.51 -3.26
C LEU A 319 36.64 -44.09 -4.01
N LEU A 320 37.49 -43.24 -4.58
CA LEU A 320 38.73 -43.65 -5.26
C LEU A 320 39.71 -44.33 -4.28
N CYS A 321 39.83 -43.82 -3.05
CA CYS A 321 40.65 -44.45 -2.01
C CYS A 321 40.09 -45.82 -1.60
N ILE A 322 38.76 -45.96 -1.44
CA ILE A 322 38.12 -47.22 -1.07
C ILE A 322 38.36 -48.29 -2.15
N THR A 323 38.28 -47.93 -3.43
CA THR A 323 38.52 -48.87 -4.53
C THR A 323 39.99 -49.30 -4.62
N LEU A 324 40.94 -48.39 -4.37
CA LEU A 324 42.37 -48.74 -4.31
C LEU A 324 42.68 -49.66 -3.12
N VAL A 325 42.10 -49.40 -1.96
CA VAL A 325 42.27 -50.25 -0.76
C VAL A 325 41.63 -51.63 -0.97
N SER A 326 40.48 -51.73 -1.63
CA SER A 326 39.85 -53.02 -1.90
C SER A 326 40.62 -53.87 -2.92
N VAL A 327 41.18 -53.25 -3.97
CA VAL A 327 42.03 -53.94 -4.96
C VAL A 327 43.32 -54.45 -4.33
N THR A 328 43.97 -53.63 -3.49
CA THR A 328 45.19 -54.05 -2.78
C THR A 328 44.92 -55.19 -1.80
N LEU A 329 43.82 -55.12 -1.04
CA LEU A 329 43.39 -56.21 -0.15
C LEU A 329 43.07 -57.50 -0.93
N GLY A 330 42.41 -57.38 -2.09
CA GLY A 330 42.15 -58.50 -2.99
C GLY A 330 43.43 -59.17 -3.51
N LEU A 331 44.45 -58.38 -3.88
CA LEU A 331 45.76 -58.89 -4.31
C LEU A 331 46.52 -59.59 -3.17
N VAL A 332 46.46 -59.06 -1.95
CA VAL A 332 47.08 -59.68 -0.76
C VAL A 332 46.41 -61.03 -0.44
N LEU A 333 45.08 -61.09 -0.47
CA LEU A 333 44.35 -62.35 -0.27
C LEU A 333 44.64 -63.36 -1.39
N TYR A 334 44.74 -62.91 -2.64
CA TYR A 334 45.06 -63.77 -3.77
C TYR A 334 46.47 -64.38 -3.67
N THR A 335 47.48 -63.57 -3.32
CA THR A 335 48.87 -64.01 -3.21
C THR A 335 49.09 -64.93 -2.01
N THR A 336 48.47 -64.65 -0.87
CA THR A 336 48.52 -65.53 0.32
C THR A 336 47.86 -66.88 0.06
N PHE A 337 46.68 -66.92 -0.57
CA PHE A 337 46.00 -68.17 -0.93
C PHE A 337 46.78 -68.99 -1.98
N ARG A 338 47.41 -68.32 -2.96
CA ARG A 338 48.24 -68.96 -3.97
C ARG A 338 49.60 -69.45 -3.44
N SER A 339 50.18 -68.80 -2.44
CA SER A 339 51.41 -69.29 -1.79
C SER A 339 51.16 -70.53 -0.94
N ASN A 340 50.00 -70.58 -0.25
CA ASN A 340 49.65 -71.70 0.62
C ASN A 340 49.34 -73.00 -0.15
N THR A 341 49.14 -72.91 -1.47
CA THR A 341 48.97 -74.07 -2.36
C THR A 341 50.28 -74.61 -2.94
N GLN A 342 51.42 -73.91 -2.79
CA GLN A 342 52.72 -74.36 -3.31
C GLN A 342 53.67 -74.98 -2.26
N GLN A 343 53.37 -74.89 -0.96
CA GLN A 343 54.20 -75.50 0.10
C GLN A 343 53.56 -76.78 0.66
N LYS A 344 53.68 -77.90 -0.06
CA LYS A 344 53.57 -79.24 0.52
C LYS A 344 54.77 -80.06 0.08
N ASP A 345 55.88 -79.89 0.79
CA ASP A 345 56.98 -80.86 0.75
C ASP A 345 56.58 -82.04 1.63
N LEU A 346 56.64 -83.25 1.08
CA LEU A 346 56.37 -84.50 1.77
C LEU A 346 57.48 -84.78 2.77
N VAL A 347 57.14 -84.89 4.05
CA VAL A 347 57.95 -85.61 5.04
C VAL A 347 57.07 -86.68 5.67
N GLU A 348 57.32 -87.94 5.30
CA GLU A 348 56.81 -89.13 5.97
C GLU A 348 57.49 -89.28 7.34
N VAL A 349 56.71 -89.40 8.41
CA VAL A 349 57.14 -90.09 9.63
C VAL A 349 55.99 -90.97 10.10
N ALA A 350 56.35 -92.21 10.41
CA ALA A 350 55.50 -93.37 10.57
C ALA A 350 54.60 -93.37 11.82
N ASP A 351 53.53 -94.14 11.65
CA ASP A 351 52.47 -94.51 12.57
C ASP A 351 52.97 -95.34 13.77
N PHE A 352 52.51 -95.01 14.98
CA PHE A 352 52.59 -95.89 16.15
C PHE A 352 51.31 -95.76 16.97
N ASP A 353 50.45 -96.76 16.79
CA ASP A 353 49.23 -97.02 17.56
C ASP A 353 49.56 -97.73 18.88
N PHE A 354 48.95 -97.26 19.98
CA PHE A 354 48.71 -98.09 21.17
C PHE A 354 47.44 -97.60 21.89
N SER A 355 46.35 -98.35 21.73
CA SER A 355 45.21 -98.37 22.65
C SER A 355 45.60 -99.08 23.96
N PRO A 356 44.97 -98.80 25.13
CA PRO A 356 43.82 -99.63 25.52
C PRO A 356 42.73 -99.03 26.47
N LEU A 357 41.54 -99.65 26.36
CA LEU A 357 40.57 -100.09 27.39
C LEU A 357 39.73 -99.09 28.25
N SER A 358 38.44 -99.03 27.88
CA SER A 358 37.21 -99.17 28.70
C SER A 358 37.34 -99.33 30.22
N ASP A 359 36.56 -98.55 30.98
CA ASP A 359 35.49 -99.14 31.82
C ASP A 359 34.34 -98.19 32.22
N LYS A 360 33.17 -98.82 32.40
CA LYS A 360 31.81 -98.34 32.66
C LYS A 360 31.63 -97.53 33.96
N SER A 361 30.67 -96.58 34.01
CA SER A 361 29.30 -96.84 34.52
C SER A 361 28.43 -95.57 34.74
N LEU A 362 27.18 -95.65 34.23
CA LEU A 362 25.86 -95.17 34.72
C LEU A 362 25.50 -93.67 34.94
N SER A 363 24.47 -93.24 34.17
CA SER A 363 23.22 -92.47 34.49
C SER A 363 23.22 -91.38 35.58
N SER A 364 22.60 -90.20 35.44
CA SER A 364 21.26 -89.88 34.90
C SER A 364 21.08 -88.37 34.59
N HIS A 365 20.26 -88.08 33.56
CA HIS A 365 19.59 -86.81 33.24
C HIS A 365 18.30 -86.62 34.10
N PRO A 366 17.46 -85.55 33.94
CA PRO A 366 17.62 -84.23 33.29
C PRO A 366 17.12 -83.04 34.16
N GLU A 367 17.33 -81.79 33.74
CA GLU A 367 16.23 -80.81 33.57
C GLU A 367 16.69 -79.51 32.88
N LEU A 368 15.82 -79.03 31.98
CA LEU A 368 15.84 -77.72 31.33
C LEU A 368 15.11 -76.68 32.19
N SER A 369 15.49 -75.41 32.06
CA SER A 369 14.60 -74.28 32.35
C SER A 369 14.68 -73.25 31.22
N CYS A 370 13.49 -72.74 30.87
CA CYS A 370 13.11 -71.99 29.68
C CYS A 370 12.58 -70.61 30.10
N GLY A 371 12.73 -69.59 29.25
CA GLY A 371 12.27 -68.21 29.50
C GLY A 371 11.63 -67.53 28.29
N GLN A 372 10.49 -68.10 27.87
CA GLN A 372 9.23 -67.48 27.42
C GLN A 372 9.15 -66.29 26.43
N ILE A 373 8.40 -66.56 25.35
CA ILE A 373 7.70 -65.64 24.41
C ILE A 373 6.31 -65.29 24.98
N CYS A 374 5.76 -64.09 24.69
CA CYS A 374 4.30 -63.94 24.48
C CYS A 374 3.88 -62.71 23.62
N CYS A 375 2.93 -62.97 22.72
CA CYS A 375 2.16 -62.08 21.81
C CYS A 375 1.27 -61.06 22.57
N ARG A 376 0.64 -60.03 21.98
CA ARG A 376 -0.40 -60.05 20.93
C ARG A 376 -0.90 -58.63 20.60
N SER A 377 -1.26 -58.38 19.33
CA SER A 377 -2.04 -57.25 18.82
C SER A 377 -3.49 -57.20 19.36
N CYS A 378 -4.10 -56.01 19.37
CA CYS A 378 -5.52 -55.82 19.06
C CYS A 378 -5.79 -54.43 18.46
N PHE A 379 -6.49 -54.42 17.32
CA PHE A 379 -7.27 -53.31 16.78
C PHE A 379 -8.51 -53.06 17.65
N LEU A 380 -8.97 -51.81 17.79
CA LEU A 380 -10.36 -51.44 17.51
C LEU A 380 -10.53 -49.91 17.37
N GLN A 381 -11.50 -49.56 16.54
CA GLN A 381 -11.89 -48.25 16.03
C GLN A 381 -13.20 -47.80 16.70
N SER A 382 -13.38 -46.52 17.02
CA SER A 382 -14.57 -45.70 16.65
C SER A 382 -14.61 -44.32 17.35
N SER A 383 -14.82 -43.30 16.50
CA SER A 383 -15.62 -42.05 16.63
C SER A 383 -16.31 -41.72 17.96
N GLU A 384 -16.23 -40.45 18.41
CA GLU A 384 -17.36 -39.51 18.35
C GLU A 384 -17.02 -38.06 18.73
N GLU A 385 -17.83 -37.15 18.18
CA GLU A 385 -17.86 -35.70 18.26
C GLU A 385 -18.07 -35.12 19.67
N ALA A 386 -17.63 -33.87 19.87
CA ALA A 386 -18.32 -32.94 20.76
C ALA A 386 -18.10 -31.49 20.29
N ALA A 387 -19.20 -30.89 19.83
CA ALA A 387 -19.37 -29.47 19.62
C ALA A 387 -19.27 -28.67 20.94
N ARG A 388 -18.90 -27.40 20.85
CA ARG A 388 -19.34 -26.39 21.82
C ARG A 388 -19.49 -25.01 21.19
N GLU A 389 -20.62 -24.41 21.53
CA GLU A 389 -21.27 -23.24 20.95
C GLU A 389 -20.72 -21.88 21.39
N THR A 390 -21.29 -20.88 20.70
CA THR A 390 -21.57 -19.49 21.11
C THR A 390 -20.42 -18.51 21.05
N HIS A 391 -20.56 -17.52 20.16
CA HIS A 391 -20.76 -16.12 20.54
C HIS A 391 -21.53 -15.41 19.42
N GLU A 392 -22.80 -15.07 19.69
CA GLU A 392 -23.50 -13.99 18.99
C GLU A 392 -22.80 -12.68 19.33
N LEU A 393 -22.36 -11.95 18.31
CA LEU A 393 -21.96 -10.55 18.46
C LEU A 393 -22.59 -9.70 17.35
N LEU A 394 -23.49 -8.82 17.83
CA LEU A 394 -23.83 -7.49 17.32
C LEU A 394 -24.56 -7.42 15.97
N HIS A 395 -25.88 -7.33 16.08
CA HIS A 395 -26.69 -6.59 15.10
C HIS A 395 -26.12 -5.17 14.93
N SER A 396 -25.64 -4.89 13.73
CA SER A 396 -25.26 -3.55 13.27
C SER A 396 -26.49 -2.63 13.34
N PHE A 397 -26.44 -1.64 14.24
CA PHE A 397 -27.37 -0.50 14.28
C PHE A 397 -26.98 0.58 13.26
N TYR A 398 -26.69 0.20 12.02
CA TYR A 398 -26.61 1.15 10.92
C TYR A 398 -27.81 0.95 10.00
N LYS A 399 -28.58 2.03 9.80
CA LYS A 399 -29.51 2.11 8.66
C LYS A 399 -28.72 1.66 7.41
N PRO A 400 -29.27 0.79 6.55
CA PRO A 400 -28.55 0.36 5.36
C PRO A 400 -28.28 1.58 4.49
N VAL A 401 -27.02 2.03 4.47
CA VAL A 401 -26.57 3.07 3.55
C VAL A 401 -26.55 2.42 2.17
N LYS A 402 -27.21 3.06 1.21
CA LYS A 402 -27.33 2.54 -0.16
C LYS A 402 -25.94 2.36 -0.75
N THR A 403 -25.52 1.10 -0.82
CA THR A 403 -24.28 0.70 -1.51
C THR A 403 -24.63 0.48 -2.97
N TYR A 404 -23.83 1.05 -3.87
CA TYR A 404 -23.95 0.80 -5.29
C TYR A 404 -22.97 -0.29 -5.68
N THR A 405 -23.53 -1.37 -6.19
CA THR A 405 -22.80 -2.57 -6.59
C THR A 405 -23.04 -2.78 -8.07
N ILE A 406 -21.95 -2.90 -8.84
CA ILE A 406 -21.98 -3.43 -10.20
C ILE A 406 -21.37 -4.82 -10.19
#